data_AF-A0A4S1DWV9-F1
#
_entry.id   AF-A0A4S1DWV9-F1
#
_cell.length_a   1.000
_cell.length_b   1.000
_cell.length_c   1.000
_cell.angle_alpha   90.00
_cell.angle_beta   90.00
_cell.angle_gamma   90.00
#
_symmetry.space_group_name_H-M   'P 1'
#
loop_
_entity.id
_entity.type
_entity.pdbx_description
1 polymer ?
#
loop_
_entity_poly.entity_id
_entity_poly.type
_entity_poly.pdbx_seq_one_letter_code
_entity_poly.pdbx_strand_id
1 'polypeptide(L)'
;MKVSYLKVLAFLFIISLVSCMAKDEKKETVVLKEETYKDDWTSLGKHNEAPNWFKEAKLGIYFHWGIYSVPAYHDEWYPRYMHLEKHDVYKHHVEKYGHPSKFGYHDFVPMFKAEKFDPEKWAMLFKKAGAKFAGPVAEHHDGFAMWDSEKTPWNSMDKGPKRDLTGELKKAISSKGMKFITAFHHARNLQRNTELNQANWRSHYPYIEGMPPTSKDPELAYLYGNIPEEKWNKEIWLGKLKEVIDKYQPDIIWFDFMLDAIPENYRKEFAAYYLNEAEKLDKDVVIVRKQHDLPLSMSVMDLEKSRKNVIGTKTWMTDATISNESWSYKDNLKVKSSTDILHMLIDIVSKNGVLLLNVSPMANGIIPKNQEKCLLEMGAWLEKYGEAIYGTEAWYTFGEGPTKEPEGHFGNHKAFHKIKYCNKDIRYTTKDYNIYGIIMGATVPNKEILLTSFAKKNIKDTVRIESVSILGNDEKTEWSIDIKEGLKIKLPSKIVDEKATVIKIKISA
;
A
#
# COMPACT_ATOMS: atom_id res chain seq x y z
N MET A 1 -92.58 -34.24 25.58
CA MET A 1 -93.41 -33.01 25.71
C MET A 1 -92.66 -31.87 25.04
N LYS A 2 -93.30 -31.22 24.05
CA LYS A 2 -93.29 -29.77 23.70
C LYS A 2 -92.20 -28.91 24.42
N VAL A 3 -91.37 -28.05 23.81
CA VAL A 3 -91.57 -27.07 22.73
C VAL A 3 -90.22 -26.35 22.41
N SER A 4 -89.97 -26.12 21.12
CA SER A 4 -89.45 -24.92 20.42
C SER A 4 -88.08 -24.24 20.66
N TYR A 5 -87.53 -23.86 19.50
CA TYR A 5 -86.40 -23.02 19.09
C TYR A 5 -86.37 -21.57 19.62
N LEU A 6 -85.18 -20.96 19.80
CA LEU A 6 -84.64 -19.85 18.96
C LEU A 6 -83.20 -19.37 19.35
N LYS A 7 -82.34 -19.34 18.32
CA LYS A 7 -81.10 -18.57 17.99
C LYS A 7 -80.70 -17.33 18.82
N VAL A 8 -79.38 -17.14 19.05
CA VAL A 8 -78.43 -16.17 18.42
C VAL A 8 -77.17 -15.91 19.31
N LEU A 9 -75.98 -15.92 18.66
CA LEU A 9 -74.64 -15.30 18.91
C LEU A 9 -74.37 -14.52 20.22
N ALA A 10 -73.16 -14.38 20.78
CA ALA A 10 -71.81 -14.92 20.58
C ALA A 10 -70.89 -14.34 21.71
N PHE A 11 -69.68 -14.89 21.83
CA PHE A 11 -68.49 -14.35 22.52
C PHE A 11 -68.42 -14.36 24.06
N LEU A 12 -67.60 -15.29 24.58
CA LEU A 12 -66.29 -15.04 25.24
C LEU A 12 -65.90 -16.29 26.04
N PHE A 13 -65.00 -17.09 25.47
CA PHE A 13 -64.44 -18.27 26.13
C PHE A 13 -63.20 -17.85 26.92
N ILE A 14 -63.33 -17.78 28.24
CA ILE A 14 -62.22 -17.80 29.19
C ILE A 14 -61.99 -19.26 29.54
N ILE A 15 -60.88 -19.85 29.09
CA ILE A 15 -60.31 -21.04 29.72
C ILE A 15 -58.80 -20.83 29.87
N SER A 16 -58.39 -20.81 31.13
CA SER A 16 -57.03 -20.88 31.64
C SER A 16 -56.34 -22.17 31.17
N LEU A 17 -55.27 -22.02 30.39
CA LEU A 17 -54.30 -23.09 30.14
C LEU A 17 -53.02 -22.78 30.93
N VAL A 18 -52.81 -23.55 31.99
CA VAL A 18 -51.50 -23.77 32.59
C VAL A 18 -50.66 -24.47 31.52
N SER A 19 -49.69 -23.74 30.95
CA SER A 19 -48.68 -24.31 30.07
C SER A 19 -47.30 -24.02 30.66
N CYS A 20 -46.51 -25.08 30.77
CA CYS A 20 -45.16 -25.11 31.30
C CYS A 20 -44.32 -23.93 30.78
N MET A 21 -43.88 -23.05 31.69
CA MET A 21 -42.77 -22.13 31.43
C MET A 21 -41.47 -22.94 31.41
N ALA A 22 -41.13 -23.50 30.25
CA ALA A 22 -39.74 -23.73 29.92
C ALA A 22 -39.11 -22.34 29.70
N LYS A 23 -38.33 -21.88 30.68
CA LYS A 23 -37.42 -20.76 30.47
C LYS A 23 -36.38 -21.21 29.44
N ASP A 24 -36.57 -20.80 28.19
CA ASP A 24 -35.47 -20.71 27.24
C ASP A 24 -34.52 -19.64 27.75
N GLU A 25 -33.61 -20.06 28.64
CA GLU A 25 -32.35 -19.35 28.85
C GLU A 25 -31.62 -19.36 27.52
N LYS A 26 -31.76 -18.27 26.76
CA LYS A 26 -30.77 -17.90 25.76
C LYS A 26 -29.43 -17.91 26.49
N LYS A 27 -28.67 -18.99 26.29
CA LYS A 27 -27.21 -18.94 26.44
C LYS A 27 -26.75 -17.89 25.44
N GLU A 28 -26.68 -16.64 25.89
CA GLU A 28 -25.71 -15.71 25.37
C GLU A 28 -24.37 -16.44 25.50
N THR A 29 -23.87 -16.95 24.39
CA THR A 29 -22.46 -17.22 24.25
C THR A 29 -21.77 -15.88 24.45
N VAL A 30 -21.46 -15.56 25.70
CA VAL A 30 -20.45 -14.59 26.04
C VAL A 30 -19.17 -15.17 25.42
N VAL A 31 -18.85 -14.70 24.22
CA VAL A 31 -17.53 -14.89 23.66
C VAL A 31 -16.62 -14.10 24.59
N LEU A 32 -16.02 -14.79 25.55
CA LEU A 32 -14.95 -14.25 26.36
C LEU A 32 -13.87 -13.80 25.38
N LYS A 33 -13.70 -12.47 25.24
CA LYS A 33 -12.60 -11.87 24.48
C LYS A 33 -11.32 -12.08 25.32
N GLU A 34 -10.72 -13.25 25.23
CA GLU A 34 -9.41 -13.58 25.81
C GLU A 34 -8.41 -13.79 24.65
N GLU A 35 -7.19 -13.26 24.62
CA GLU A 35 -6.38 -12.46 25.54
C GLU A 35 -5.66 -11.40 24.68
N THR A 36 -5.27 -10.29 25.28
CA THR A 36 -4.25 -9.36 24.77
C THR A 36 -3.13 -10.11 24.03
N TYR A 37 -2.76 -9.66 22.83
CA TYR A 37 -1.64 -10.25 22.08
C TYR A 37 -0.38 -10.28 22.93
N LYS A 38 0.20 -11.47 23.08
CA LYS A 38 1.48 -11.71 23.76
C LYS A 38 2.63 -11.58 22.75
N ASP A 39 3.83 -11.33 23.27
CA ASP A 39 5.08 -11.18 22.50
C ASP A 39 5.61 -12.55 21.99
N ASP A 40 4.76 -13.34 21.34
CA ASP A 40 5.10 -14.63 20.76
C ASP A 40 4.37 -14.85 19.42
N TRP A 41 5.01 -15.58 18.50
CA TRP A 41 4.49 -15.73 17.15
C TRP A 41 3.18 -16.52 17.06
N THR A 42 2.88 -17.37 18.05
CA THR A 42 1.63 -18.13 18.10
C THR A 42 0.47 -17.23 18.47
N SER A 43 0.63 -16.35 19.45
CA SER A 43 -0.36 -15.32 19.80
C SER A 43 -0.54 -14.32 18.66
N LEU A 44 0.56 -13.79 18.12
CA LEU A 44 0.54 -12.78 17.05
C LEU A 44 -0.05 -13.33 15.75
N GLY A 45 0.19 -14.61 15.44
CA GLY A 45 -0.35 -15.29 14.26
C GLY A 45 -1.87 -15.46 14.24
N LYS A 46 -2.58 -15.12 15.32
CA LYS A 46 -4.06 -15.07 15.34
C LYS A 46 -4.62 -13.80 14.68
N HIS A 47 -3.79 -12.79 14.47
CA HIS A 47 -4.19 -11.56 13.78
C HIS A 47 -4.58 -11.87 12.32
N ASN A 48 -5.67 -11.23 11.85
CA ASN A 48 -6.04 -11.25 10.44
C ASN A 48 -5.11 -10.33 9.65
N GLU A 49 -4.10 -10.89 9.00
CA GLU A 49 -3.03 -10.11 8.35
C GLU A 49 -3.51 -9.19 7.23
N ALA A 50 -4.64 -9.55 6.59
CA ALA A 50 -5.22 -8.83 5.45
C ALA A 50 -6.73 -8.64 5.66
N PRO A 51 -7.15 -7.64 6.47
CA PRO A 51 -8.55 -7.35 6.70
C PRO A 51 -9.28 -6.93 5.42
N ASN A 52 -10.61 -7.06 5.42
CA ASN A 52 -11.42 -6.84 4.22
C ASN A 52 -11.19 -5.45 3.61
N TRP A 53 -11.14 -4.40 4.44
CA TRP A 53 -10.89 -3.04 3.95
C TRP A 53 -9.57 -2.94 3.16
N PHE A 54 -8.52 -3.67 3.56
CA PHE A 54 -7.22 -3.67 2.89
C PHE A 54 -7.28 -4.44 1.58
N LYS A 55 -7.89 -5.62 1.60
CA LYS A 55 -8.12 -6.44 0.39
C LYS A 55 -8.95 -5.68 -0.63
N GLU A 56 -9.93 -4.90 -0.20
CA GLU A 56 -10.82 -4.14 -1.08
C GLU A 56 -10.20 -2.83 -1.58
N ALA A 57 -9.20 -2.29 -0.88
CA ALA A 57 -8.59 -0.99 -1.15
C ALA A 57 -7.87 -0.92 -2.50
N LYS A 58 -7.12 -1.97 -2.86
CA LYS A 58 -6.32 -2.15 -4.10
C LYS A 58 -5.23 -1.13 -4.40
N LEU A 59 -5.42 0.13 -4.05
CA LEU A 59 -4.52 1.24 -4.36
C LEU A 59 -4.31 2.11 -3.11
N GLY A 60 -3.05 2.29 -2.74
CA GLY A 60 -2.60 3.33 -1.82
C GLY A 60 -1.53 4.20 -2.43
N ILE A 61 -1.32 5.38 -1.84
CA ILE A 61 -0.27 6.31 -2.22
C ILE A 61 0.61 6.67 -1.02
N TYR A 62 1.91 6.54 -1.17
CA TYR A 62 2.89 7.08 -0.22
C TYR A 62 3.92 7.93 -0.94
N PHE A 63 4.88 8.47 -0.20
CA PHE A 63 5.87 9.39 -0.75
C PHE A 63 7.17 9.37 0.03
N HIS A 64 8.27 9.34 -0.71
CA HIS A 64 9.61 9.58 -0.20
C HIS A 64 9.90 11.08 -0.26
N TRP A 65 9.66 11.74 0.86
CA TRP A 65 9.88 13.17 1.04
C TRP A 65 10.50 13.42 2.42
N GLY A 66 11.61 14.16 2.45
CA GLY A 66 12.38 14.43 3.65
C GLY A 66 13.63 15.24 3.31
N ILE A 67 14.61 15.28 4.23
CA ILE A 67 15.84 16.07 4.03
C ILE A 67 16.60 15.61 2.78
N TYR A 68 16.59 14.31 2.47
CA TYR A 68 17.19 13.75 1.26
C TYR A 68 16.57 14.30 -0.04
N SER A 69 15.44 15.00 0.02
CA SER A 69 14.85 15.71 -1.13
C SER A 69 15.47 17.10 -1.37
N VAL A 70 16.19 17.67 -0.40
CA VAL A 70 16.82 19.00 -0.48
C VAL A 70 17.88 19.08 -1.57
N PRO A 71 18.81 18.11 -1.70
CA PRO A 71 19.85 18.18 -2.72
C PRO A 71 19.30 18.06 -4.15
N ALA A 72 18.10 17.48 -4.30
CA ALA A 72 17.45 17.16 -5.58
C ALA A 72 18.37 16.41 -6.56
N TYR A 73 19.19 15.50 -6.03
CA TYR A 73 20.24 14.82 -6.80
C TYR A 73 20.31 13.34 -6.47
N HIS A 74 20.49 12.51 -7.51
CA HIS A 74 20.55 11.05 -7.43
C HIS A 74 19.26 10.40 -6.89
N ASP A 75 19.20 10.09 -5.60
CA ASP A 75 18.07 9.40 -4.95
C ASP A 75 18.06 9.62 -3.42
N GLU A 76 17.13 8.98 -2.72
CA GLU A 76 16.97 9.06 -1.25
C GLU A 76 18.16 8.45 -0.48
N TRP A 77 19.13 7.84 -1.17
CA TRP A 77 20.38 7.34 -0.61
C TRP A 77 21.52 8.36 -0.72
N TYR A 78 21.25 9.57 -1.21
CA TYR A 78 22.17 10.71 -1.10
C TYR A 78 22.86 10.82 0.28
N PRO A 79 22.16 10.69 1.43
CA PRO A 79 22.77 10.84 2.76
C PRO A 79 23.90 9.83 3.01
N ARG A 80 23.78 8.62 2.45
CA ARG A 80 24.86 7.62 2.48
C ARG A 80 25.96 7.98 1.50
N TYR A 81 25.60 8.16 0.24
CA TYR A 81 26.56 8.23 -0.86
C TYR A 81 27.41 9.51 -0.86
N MET A 82 26.94 10.58 -0.22
CA MET A 82 27.74 11.80 -0.05
C MET A 82 29.02 11.60 0.78
N HIS A 83 29.20 10.45 1.43
CA HIS A 83 30.39 10.11 2.20
C HIS A 83 31.34 9.15 1.46
N LEU A 84 30.99 8.66 0.27
CA LEU A 84 31.78 7.66 -0.46
C LEU A 84 32.52 8.31 -1.64
N GLU A 85 33.82 8.56 -1.48
CA GLU A 85 34.64 9.35 -2.44
C GLU A 85 34.53 8.92 -3.91
N LYS A 86 34.38 7.62 -4.15
CA LYS A 86 34.29 7.06 -5.51
C LYS A 86 32.91 7.22 -6.16
N HIS A 87 31.89 7.60 -5.39
CA HIS A 87 30.51 7.74 -5.86
C HIS A 87 30.25 9.13 -6.45
N ASP A 88 29.41 9.22 -7.47
CA ASP A 88 29.14 10.50 -8.15
C ASP A 88 28.41 11.51 -7.24
N VAL A 89 27.61 11.02 -6.30
CA VAL A 89 27.01 11.85 -5.24
C VAL A 89 28.07 12.57 -4.41
N TYR A 90 29.17 11.92 -4.03
CA TYR A 90 30.25 12.58 -3.28
C TYR A 90 30.86 13.71 -4.11
N LYS A 91 31.19 13.46 -5.38
CA LYS A 91 31.75 14.48 -6.28
C LYS A 91 30.83 15.69 -6.40
N HIS A 92 29.54 15.43 -6.66
CA HIS A 92 28.52 16.48 -6.71
C HIS A 92 28.41 17.25 -5.39
N HIS A 93 28.47 16.55 -4.25
CA HIS A 93 28.41 17.16 -2.94
C HIS A 93 29.59 18.11 -2.70
N VAL A 94 30.81 17.64 -2.99
CA VAL A 94 32.04 18.44 -2.88
C VAL A 94 31.99 19.68 -3.76
N GLU A 95 31.54 19.53 -5.01
CA GLU A 95 31.44 20.64 -5.96
C GLU A 95 30.42 21.69 -5.53
N LYS A 96 29.25 21.27 -5.02
CA LYS A 96 28.12 22.16 -4.75
C LYS A 96 28.09 22.73 -3.33
N TYR A 97 28.51 21.95 -2.34
CA TYR A 97 28.38 22.28 -0.91
C TYR A 97 29.72 22.26 -0.16
N GLY A 98 30.73 21.59 -0.69
CA GLY A 98 32.04 21.43 -0.07
C GLY A 98 32.26 20.03 0.50
N HIS A 99 33.42 19.81 1.11
CA HIS A 99 33.79 18.49 1.64
C HIS A 99 32.80 18.03 2.73
N PRO A 100 32.40 16.74 2.80
CA PRO A 100 31.40 16.27 3.78
C PRO A 100 31.76 16.46 5.25
N SER A 101 33.05 16.64 5.58
CA SER A 101 33.51 17.01 6.93
C SER A 101 33.32 18.49 7.27
N LYS A 102 32.95 19.32 6.30
CA LYS A 102 32.66 20.76 6.45
C LYS A 102 31.20 21.07 6.22
N PHE A 103 30.56 20.35 5.30
CA PHE A 103 29.13 20.37 5.08
C PHE A 103 28.59 18.94 5.21
N GLY A 104 28.08 18.59 6.39
CA GLY A 104 27.53 17.27 6.66
C GLY A 104 26.08 17.13 6.21
N TYR A 105 25.55 15.91 6.27
CA TYR A 105 24.13 15.69 5.96
C TYR A 105 23.18 16.52 6.84
N HIS A 106 23.54 16.71 8.11
CA HIS A 106 22.78 17.52 9.07
C HIS A 106 22.65 19.00 8.64
N ASP A 107 23.56 19.52 7.82
CA ASP A 107 23.51 20.90 7.35
C ASP A 107 22.41 21.14 6.30
N PHE A 108 21.82 20.08 5.74
CA PHE A 108 20.61 20.20 4.92
C PHE A 108 19.33 20.39 5.75
N VAL A 109 19.36 20.10 7.06
CA VAL A 109 18.14 20.15 7.90
C VAL A 109 17.51 21.55 7.92
N PRO A 110 18.27 22.66 8.11
CA PRO A 110 17.71 24.02 8.04
C PRO A 110 17.20 24.42 6.65
N MET A 111 17.62 23.71 5.60
CA MET A 111 17.20 23.94 4.21
C MET A 111 15.89 23.22 3.89
N PHE A 112 15.52 22.18 4.64
CA PHE A 112 14.24 21.51 4.52
C PHE A 112 13.14 22.32 5.23
N LYS A 113 12.50 23.24 4.50
CA LYS A 113 11.53 24.19 5.08
C LYS A 113 10.06 23.84 4.86
N ALA A 114 9.75 22.96 3.91
CA ALA A 114 8.37 22.61 3.52
C ALA A 114 7.47 23.85 3.26
N GLU A 115 8.05 24.93 2.72
CA GLU A 115 7.43 26.27 2.60
C GLU A 115 6.14 26.32 1.75
N LYS A 116 5.94 25.35 0.86
CA LYS A 116 4.76 25.22 -0.01
C LYS A 116 3.99 23.94 0.25
N PHE A 117 4.32 23.23 1.34
CA PHE A 117 3.61 22.03 1.75
C PHE A 117 2.21 22.37 2.25
N ASP A 118 1.23 21.68 1.68
CA ASP A 118 -0.20 21.80 1.98
C ASP A 118 -0.80 20.39 2.09
N PRO A 119 -1.04 19.89 3.32
CA PRO A 119 -1.52 18.52 3.55
C PRO A 119 -2.91 18.28 2.94
N GLU A 120 -3.77 19.32 2.90
CA GLU A 120 -5.12 19.22 2.32
C GLU A 120 -5.08 19.08 0.80
N LYS A 121 -4.18 19.81 0.12
CA LYS A 121 -3.97 19.64 -1.32
C LYS A 121 -3.44 18.24 -1.65
N TRP A 122 -2.50 17.72 -0.87
CA TRP A 122 -1.97 16.37 -1.07
C TRP A 122 -3.06 15.31 -0.85
N ALA A 123 -3.79 15.38 0.26
CA ALA A 123 -4.88 14.45 0.54
C ALA A 123 -5.97 14.48 -0.55
N MET A 124 -6.32 15.67 -1.04
CA MET A 124 -7.27 15.82 -2.15
C MET A 124 -6.74 15.21 -3.46
N LEU A 125 -5.46 15.42 -3.79
CA LEU A 125 -4.83 14.83 -4.96
C LEU A 125 -4.87 13.30 -4.89
N PHE A 126 -4.48 12.72 -3.75
CA PHE A 126 -4.47 11.26 -3.57
C PHE A 126 -5.88 10.67 -3.63
N LYS A 127 -6.88 11.36 -3.06
CA LYS A 127 -8.28 10.97 -3.18
C LYS A 127 -8.74 10.96 -4.64
N LYS A 128 -8.44 12.03 -5.39
CA LYS A 128 -8.77 12.14 -6.82
C LYS A 128 -8.04 11.10 -7.66
N ALA A 129 -6.85 10.69 -7.26
CA ALA A 129 -6.12 9.60 -7.90
C ALA A 129 -6.74 8.22 -7.65
N GLY A 130 -7.75 8.12 -6.78
CA GLY A 130 -8.43 6.87 -6.43
C GLY A 130 -7.80 6.11 -5.25
N ALA A 131 -6.85 6.70 -4.53
CA ALA A 131 -6.26 6.02 -3.37
C ALA A 131 -7.32 5.76 -2.28
N LYS A 132 -7.23 4.59 -1.64
CA LYS A 132 -8.06 4.24 -0.46
C LYS A 132 -7.28 4.34 0.84
N PHE A 133 -5.96 4.36 0.76
CA PHE A 133 -5.07 4.66 1.86
C PHE A 133 -3.91 5.53 1.38
N ALA A 134 -3.39 6.40 2.25
CA ALA A 134 -2.21 7.21 1.94
C ALA A 134 -1.43 7.63 3.18
N GLY A 135 -0.17 8.04 3.00
CA GLY A 135 0.62 8.61 4.09
C GLY A 135 2.13 8.60 3.82
N PRO A 136 2.94 9.07 4.79
CA PRO A 136 4.35 9.36 4.57
C PRO A 136 5.24 8.12 4.72
N VAL A 137 6.43 8.22 4.12
CA VAL A 137 7.64 7.68 4.79
C VAL A 137 7.85 8.53 6.05
N ALA A 138 7.46 7.99 7.19
CA ALA A 138 7.53 8.69 8.48
C ALA A 138 8.98 8.84 8.95
N GLU A 139 9.81 7.82 8.68
CA GLU A 139 11.26 7.92 8.81
C GLU A 139 11.94 7.00 7.79
N HIS A 140 12.89 7.57 7.05
CA HIS A 140 13.71 6.81 6.10
C HIS A 140 14.97 6.25 6.81
N HIS A 141 15.99 5.82 6.08
CA HIS A 141 17.23 5.32 6.67
C HIS A 141 18.10 6.42 7.34
N ASP A 142 17.78 7.69 7.10
CA ASP A 142 18.62 8.86 7.39
C ASP A 142 18.49 9.38 8.83
N GLY A 143 17.66 8.74 9.65
CA GLY A 143 17.54 9.03 11.08
C GLY A 143 16.71 10.26 11.43
N PHE A 144 16.04 10.88 10.45
CA PHE A 144 15.20 12.06 10.66
C PHE A 144 13.71 11.70 10.71
N ALA A 145 13.09 11.97 11.85
CA ALA A 145 11.66 11.72 12.08
C ALA A 145 10.78 12.83 11.47
N MET A 146 9.81 12.48 10.64
CA MET A 146 8.92 13.43 9.97
C MET A 146 7.69 13.82 10.83
N TRP A 147 7.82 13.78 12.15
CA TRP A 147 6.77 14.08 13.12
C TRP A 147 7.34 14.78 14.35
N ASP A 148 6.48 15.20 15.28
CA ASP A 148 6.90 15.74 16.58
C ASP A 148 7.36 14.61 17.51
N SER A 149 8.68 14.37 17.59
CA SER A 149 9.25 13.20 18.28
C SER A 149 9.99 13.56 19.56
N GLU A 150 9.66 12.87 20.65
CA GLU A 150 10.42 12.93 21.91
C GLU A 150 11.61 11.97 21.93
N LYS A 151 11.74 11.09 20.94
CA LYS A 151 12.81 10.06 20.89
C LYS A 151 14.08 10.54 20.22
N THR A 152 14.00 11.63 19.46
CA THR A 152 15.16 12.22 18.77
C THR A 152 14.94 13.72 18.59
N PRO A 153 15.97 14.55 18.80
CA PRO A 153 15.91 15.97 18.42
C PRO A 153 15.94 16.17 16.90
N TRP A 154 16.29 15.14 16.12
CA TRP A 154 16.29 15.15 14.66
C TRP A 154 14.91 14.80 14.13
N ASN A 155 14.00 15.76 14.30
CA ASN A 155 12.63 15.62 13.86
C ASN A 155 12.10 16.92 13.22
N SER A 156 11.00 16.83 12.48
CA SER A 156 10.46 17.96 11.70
C SER A 156 9.80 19.06 12.54
N MET A 157 9.46 18.78 13.81
CA MET A 157 8.93 19.77 14.76
C MET A 157 10.06 20.58 15.39
N ASP A 158 11.14 19.91 15.79
CA ASP A 158 12.29 20.55 16.44
C ASP A 158 13.27 21.18 15.46
N LYS A 159 13.31 20.74 14.21
CA LYS A 159 14.27 21.25 13.21
C LYS A 159 13.61 21.36 11.83
N GLY A 160 14.25 22.08 10.92
CA GLY A 160 13.74 22.28 9.55
C GLY A 160 12.41 23.04 9.52
N PRO A 161 11.28 22.41 9.11
CA PRO A 161 10.02 23.10 8.88
C PRO A 161 9.29 23.55 10.16
N LYS A 162 9.68 23.04 11.34
CA LYS A 162 9.05 23.34 12.63
C LYS A 162 7.55 22.98 12.66
N ARG A 163 7.24 21.80 12.11
CA ARG A 163 5.87 21.29 11.90
C ARG A 163 5.83 19.79 12.16
N ASP A 164 4.73 19.34 12.77
CA ASP A 164 4.37 17.92 12.81
C ASP A 164 3.78 17.48 11.45
N LEU A 165 4.66 17.18 10.49
CA LEU A 165 4.25 16.86 9.12
C LEU A 165 3.39 15.59 9.07
N THR A 166 3.77 14.54 9.80
CA THR A 166 3.00 13.28 9.87
C THR A 166 1.63 13.49 10.50
N GLY A 167 1.53 14.25 11.59
CA GLY A 167 0.25 14.58 12.23
C GLY A 167 -0.68 15.40 11.33
N GLU A 168 -0.14 16.42 10.65
CA GLU A 168 -0.89 17.21 9.67
C GLU A 168 -1.42 16.36 8.51
N LEU A 169 -0.60 15.44 7.99
CA LEU A 169 -0.98 14.48 6.94
C LEU A 169 -2.04 13.49 7.44
N LYS A 170 -1.88 12.94 8.65
CA LYS A 170 -2.86 12.03 9.26
C LYS A 170 -4.24 12.67 9.27
N LYS A 171 -4.32 13.92 9.73
CA LYS A 171 -5.57 14.69 9.79
C LYS A 171 -6.16 14.89 8.39
N ALA A 172 -5.38 15.39 7.44
CA ALA A 172 -5.88 15.70 6.11
C ALA A 172 -6.31 14.44 5.32
N ILE A 173 -5.53 13.37 5.39
CA ILE A 173 -5.83 12.10 4.70
C ILE A 173 -7.08 11.45 5.27
N SER A 174 -7.20 11.39 6.60
CA SER A 174 -8.37 10.82 7.27
C SER A 174 -9.63 11.64 6.98
N SER A 175 -9.52 12.98 6.86
CA SER A 175 -10.66 13.85 6.51
C SER A 175 -11.23 13.60 5.11
N LYS A 176 -10.46 12.94 4.20
CA LYS A 176 -10.94 12.51 2.88
C LYS A 176 -11.47 11.07 2.85
N GLY A 177 -11.62 10.45 4.03
CA GLY A 177 -12.08 9.08 4.19
C GLY A 177 -11.10 8.04 3.66
N MET A 178 -9.80 8.35 3.66
CA MET A 178 -8.74 7.39 3.35
C MET A 178 -8.12 6.86 4.64
N LYS A 179 -7.72 5.59 4.61
CA LYS A 179 -6.93 4.95 5.66
C LYS A 179 -5.51 5.54 5.67
N PHE A 180 -4.85 5.54 6.83
CA PHE A 180 -3.52 6.16 6.99
C PHE A 180 -2.41 5.12 7.06
N ILE A 181 -1.35 5.30 6.26
CA ILE A 181 -0.14 4.45 6.28
C ILE A 181 1.06 5.26 6.77
N THR A 182 1.92 4.63 7.56
CA THR A 182 3.26 5.15 7.89
C THR A 182 4.30 4.12 7.48
N ALA A 183 5.25 4.52 6.64
CA ALA A 183 6.37 3.69 6.23
C ALA A 183 7.64 4.01 7.05
N PHE A 184 8.36 2.96 7.44
CA PHE A 184 9.53 3.00 8.32
C PHE A 184 10.69 2.22 7.69
N HIS A 185 11.82 2.91 7.54
CA HIS A 185 13.03 2.35 6.98
C HIS A 185 14.21 2.44 7.98
N HIS A 186 13.94 2.90 9.20
CA HIS A 186 14.95 3.27 10.19
C HIS A 186 15.72 2.08 10.77
N ALA A 187 15.32 0.83 10.53
CA ALA A 187 16.08 -0.36 10.94
C ALA A 187 17.55 -0.35 10.47
N ARG A 188 17.80 0.24 9.29
CA ARG A 188 19.13 0.39 8.71
C ARG A 188 19.93 1.58 9.27
N ASN A 189 19.31 2.50 10.01
CA ASN A 189 19.98 3.68 10.54
C ASN A 189 21.08 3.31 11.55
N LEU A 190 20.86 2.29 12.40
CA LEU A 190 21.83 1.85 13.40
C LEU A 190 23.23 1.64 12.81
N GLN A 191 24.21 2.28 13.45
CA GLN A 191 25.63 2.09 13.18
C GLN A 191 26.07 0.70 13.66
N ARG A 192 26.49 -0.14 12.72
CA ARG A 192 26.94 -1.53 12.93
C ARG A 192 28.35 -1.76 12.38
N ASN A 193 29.01 -0.70 11.89
CA ASN A 193 30.45 -0.75 11.63
C ASN A 193 31.18 -0.81 12.98
N THR A 194 32.16 -1.71 13.09
CA THR A 194 32.93 -1.92 14.33
C THR A 194 34.31 -1.29 14.28
N GLU A 195 34.77 -0.87 13.11
CA GLU A 195 36.08 -0.25 12.89
C GLU A 195 35.95 1.00 12.02
N LEU A 196 36.89 1.94 12.18
CA LEU A 196 36.98 3.13 11.34
C LEU A 196 37.24 2.76 9.88
N ASN A 197 36.73 3.59 8.98
CA ASN A 197 36.83 3.47 7.53
C ASN A 197 36.10 2.25 6.94
N GLN A 198 35.11 1.72 7.66
CA GLN A 198 34.20 0.69 7.16
C GLN A 198 32.93 1.29 6.53
N ALA A 199 32.42 0.61 5.51
CA ALA A 199 31.16 0.95 4.83
C ALA A 199 30.25 -0.28 4.71
N ASN A 200 29.89 -0.88 5.86
CA ASN A 200 28.99 -2.03 5.92
C ASN A 200 27.65 -1.73 5.22
N TRP A 201 27.15 -2.70 4.47
CA TRP A 201 25.83 -2.64 3.84
C TRP A 201 24.69 -2.55 4.88
N ARG A 202 24.87 -3.19 6.04
CA ARG A 202 23.91 -3.25 7.16
C ARG A 202 23.80 -1.97 8.00
N SER A 203 24.56 -0.94 7.66
CA SER A 203 24.44 0.41 8.23
C SER A 203 24.19 1.43 7.14
N HIS A 204 23.35 2.42 7.41
CA HIS A 204 23.05 3.44 6.42
C HIS A 204 24.26 4.33 6.15
N TYR A 205 24.89 4.85 7.19
CA TYR A 205 26.07 5.70 7.06
C TYR A 205 27.38 4.88 7.14
N PRO A 206 28.37 5.16 6.28
CA PRO A 206 29.71 4.60 6.44
C PRO A 206 30.42 5.27 7.64
N TYR A 207 31.32 4.53 8.30
CA TYR A 207 31.99 4.96 9.52
C TYR A 207 33.41 5.46 9.23
N ILE A 208 33.50 6.53 8.43
CA ILE A 208 34.76 7.08 7.90
C ILE A 208 35.35 8.10 8.88
N GLU A 209 36.64 7.98 9.18
CA GLU A 209 37.35 8.85 10.12
C GLU A 209 37.30 10.32 9.70
N GLY A 210 37.05 11.22 10.65
CA GLY A 210 37.01 12.67 10.40
C GLY A 210 35.75 13.16 9.67
N MET A 211 34.73 12.32 9.52
CA MET A 211 33.44 12.66 8.89
C MET A 211 32.31 12.73 9.92
N PRO A 212 31.20 13.41 9.63
CA PRO A 212 30.07 13.54 10.58
C PRO A 212 29.55 12.21 11.13
N PRO A 213 29.46 11.09 10.37
CA PRO A 213 29.05 9.80 10.91
C PRO A 213 30.01 9.19 11.95
N THR A 214 31.23 9.69 12.12
CA THR A 214 32.14 9.28 13.22
C THR A 214 32.25 10.34 14.32
N SER A 215 31.41 11.38 14.28
CA SER A 215 31.39 12.44 15.29
C SER A 215 31.06 11.89 16.68
N LYS A 216 31.73 12.46 17.70
CA LYS A 216 31.44 12.21 19.12
C LYS A 216 30.39 13.18 19.70
N ASP A 217 29.82 14.04 18.86
CA ASP A 217 28.73 14.91 19.26
C ASP A 217 27.51 14.06 19.66
N PRO A 218 26.99 14.23 20.89
CA PRO A 218 25.92 13.39 21.41
C PRO A 218 24.58 13.58 20.68
N GLU A 219 24.34 14.75 20.09
CA GLU A 219 23.13 15.02 19.31
C GLU A 219 23.24 14.36 17.93
N LEU A 220 24.38 14.52 17.24
CA LEU A 220 24.60 13.88 15.93
C LEU A 220 24.59 12.35 16.00
N ALA A 221 24.88 11.76 17.16
CA ALA A 221 24.77 10.33 17.37
C ALA A 221 23.36 9.78 17.07
N TYR A 222 22.30 10.56 17.32
CA TYR A 222 20.92 10.16 17.02
C TYR A 222 20.63 10.15 15.52
N LEU A 223 21.11 11.14 14.77
CA LEU A 223 20.92 11.21 13.32
C LEU A 223 21.69 10.10 12.59
N TYR A 224 22.96 9.91 12.96
CA TYR A 224 23.85 8.96 12.30
C TYR A 224 23.78 7.53 12.86
N GLY A 225 22.92 7.28 13.85
CA GLY A 225 22.70 5.97 14.43
C GLY A 225 23.85 5.47 15.30
N ASN A 226 24.71 6.35 15.82
CA ASN A 226 25.85 6.02 16.70
C ASN A 226 25.41 5.85 18.16
N ILE A 227 24.36 5.06 18.39
CA ILE A 227 23.83 4.76 19.72
C ILE A 227 24.09 3.28 20.00
N PRO A 228 24.51 2.90 21.23
CA PRO A 228 24.68 1.50 21.59
C PRO A 228 23.44 0.67 21.21
N GLU A 229 23.66 -0.48 20.58
CA GLU A 229 22.61 -1.25 19.90
C GLU A 229 21.40 -1.55 20.79
N GLU A 230 21.61 -1.98 22.05
CA GLU A 230 20.51 -2.25 22.97
C GLU A 230 19.65 -1.00 23.23
N LYS A 231 20.31 0.13 23.52
CA LYS A 231 19.65 1.43 23.73
C LYS A 231 18.93 1.88 22.46
N TRP A 232 19.56 1.74 21.30
CA TRP A 232 18.97 2.13 20.03
C TRP A 232 17.73 1.28 19.70
N ASN A 233 17.80 -0.05 19.85
CA ASN A 233 16.66 -0.92 19.58
C ASN A 233 15.46 -0.60 20.48
N LYS A 234 15.70 -0.39 21.78
CA LYS A 234 14.65 -0.14 22.78
C LYS A 234 14.09 1.29 22.71
N GLU A 235 14.95 2.29 22.79
CA GLU A 235 14.52 3.69 22.95
C GLU A 235 14.26 4.38 21.62
N ILE A 236 14.96 3.98 20.55
CA ILE A 236 14.88 4.63 19.24
C ILE A 236 14.00 3.83 18.30
N TRP A 237 14.37 2.60 17.94
CA TRP A 237 13.63 1.82 16.96
C TRP A 237 12.20 1.51 17.44
N LEU A 238 12.07 0.86 18.60
CA LEU A 238 10.77 0.54 19.19
C LEU A 238 10.08 1.78 19.74
N GLY A 239 10.82 2.67 20.42
CA GLY A 239 10.27 3.88 21.00
C GLY A 239 9.61 4.81 19.98
N LYS A 240 10.21 4.99 18.79
CA LYS A 240 9.61 5.78 17.69
C LYS A 240 8.35 5.11 17.12
N LEU A 241 8.35 3.79 17.01
CA LEU A 241 7.16 3.05 16.56
C LEU A 241 5.99 3.22 17.54
N LYS A 242 6.23 3.06 18.84
CA LYS A 242 5.20 3.28 19.87
C LYS A 242 4.68 4.71 19.84
N GLU A 243 5.56 5.71 19.72
CA GLU A 243 5.16 7.11 19.60
C GLU A 243 4.24 7.39 18.41
N VAL A 244 4.55 6.84 17.22
CA VAL A 244 3.70 7.00 16.04
C VAL A 244 2.38 6.26 16.17
N ILE A 245 2.37 5.08 16.80
CA ILE A 245 1.14 4.34 17.11
C ILE A 245 0.24 5.17 18.02
N ASP A 246 0.78 5.70 19.11
CA ASP A 246 0.04 6.44 20.11
C ASP A 246 -0.50 7.77 19.57
N LYS A 247 0.34 8.53 18.85
CA LYS A 247 0.00 9.87 18.34
C LYS A 247 -0.91 9.82 17.12
N TYR A 248 -0.71 8.86 16.21
CA TYR A 248 -1.31 8.92 14.88
C TYR A 248 -2.17 7.70 14.51
N GLN A 249 -2.09 6.61 15.28
CA GLN A 249 -2.92 5.41 15.12
C GLN A 249 -3.01 5.00 13.64
N PRO A 250 -1.88 4.64 12.99
CA PRO A 250 -1.89 4.26 11.58
C PRO A 250 -2.81 3.04 11.35
N ASP A 251 -3.35 2.93 10.15
CA ASP A 251 -4.06 1.74 9.68
C ASP A 251 -3.07 0.71 9.10
N ILE A 252 -1.93 1.19 8.59
CA ILE A 252 -0.85 0.36 8.06
C ILE A 252 0.48 0.86 8.60
N ILE A 253 1.27 -0.05 9.17
CA ILE A 253 2.70 0.17 9.39
C ILE A 253 3.46 -0.66 8.35
N TRP A 254 4.26 0.02 7.54
CA TRP A 254 5.04 -0.61 6.47
C TRP A 254 6.52 -0.55 6.83
N PHE A 255 7.22 -1.67 6.71
CA PHE A 255 8.65 -1.76 6.96
C PHE A 255 9.45 -2.06 5.70
N ASP A 256 10.55 -1.34 5.57
CA ASP A 256 11.58 -1.64 4.58
C ASP A 256 12.44 -2.85 4.99
N PHE A 257 13.41 -3.21 4.14
CA PHE A 257 14.42 -4.23 4.45
C PHE A 257 15.28 -3.84 5.68
N MET A 258 16.05 -4.81 6.20
CA MET A 258 16.82 -4.75 7.47
C MET A 258 16.00 -4.93 8.74
N LEU A 259 14.70 -5.22 8.63
CA LEU A 259 13.89 -5.51 9.81
C LEU A 259 14.36 -6.80 10.50
N ASP A 260 14.85 -7.78 9.73
CA ASP A 260 15.47 -9.01 10.25
C ASP A 260 16.72 -8.76 11.13
N ALA A 261 17.39 -7.63 10.95
CA ALA A 261 18.52 -7.19 11.77
C ALA A 261 18.13 -6.58 13.12
N ILE A 262 16.83 -6.39 13.36
CA ILE A 262 16.30 -6.02 14.68
C ILE A 262 16.12 -7.30 15.49
N PRO A 263 16.62 -7.35 16.75
CA PRO A 263 16.45 -8.54 17.58
C PRO A 263 14.97 -8.95 17.69
N GLU A 264 14.72 -10.25 17.62
CA GLU A 264 13.37 -10.80 17.47
C GLU A 264 12.41 -10.36 18.58
N ASN A 265 12.90 -10.24 19.82
CA ASN A 265 12.11 -9.79 20.96
C ASN A 265 11.51 -8.39 20.72
N TYR A 266 12.27 -7.45 20.14
CA TYR A 266 11.75 -6.11 19.85
C TYR A 266 10.72 -6.13 18.72
N ARG A 267 10.89 -7.00 17.71
CA ARG A 267 9.89 -7.18 16.64
C ARG A 267 8.58 -7.75 17.16
N LYS A 268 8.64 -8.71 18.09
CA LYS A 268 7.48 -9.26 18.79
C LYS A 268 6.80 -8.21 19.66
N GLU A 269 7.58 -7.46 20.44
CA GLU A 269 7.06 -6.39 21.30
C GLU A 269 6.37 -5.28 20.48
N PHE A 270 6.96 -4.86 19.35
CA PHE A 270 6.32 -3.96 18.41
C PHE A 270 4.97 -4.50 17.93
N ALA A 271 4.95 -5.75 17.45
CA ALA A 271 3.75 -6.34 16.88
C ALA A 271 2.64 -6.48 17.93
N ALA A 272 2.97 -6.97 19.13
CA ALA A 272 2.02 -7.07 20.23
C ALA A 272 1.49 -5.69 20.61
N TYR A 273 2.36 -4.69 20.77
CA TYR A 273 1.95 -3.33 21.10
C TYR A 273 0.97 -2.76 20.07
N TYR A 274 1.33 -2.79 18.78
CA TYR A 274 0.48 -2.23 17.72
C TYR A 274 -0.88 -2.93 17.63
N LEU A 275 -0.91 -4.26 17.70
CA LEU A 275 -2.15 -5.04 17.62
C LEU A 275 -3.04 -4.81 18.85
N ASN A 276 -2.45 -4.68 20.04
CA ASN A 276 -3.20 -4.39 21.26
C ASN A 276 -3.76 -2.97 21.27
N GLU A 277 -2.99 -1.96 20.85
CA GLU A 277 -3.52 -0.59 20.73
C GLU A 277 -4.62 -0.50 19.66
N ALA A 278 -4.47 -1.22 18.55
CA ALA A 278 -5.52 -1.31 17.53
C ALA A 278 -6.80 -1.98 18.07
N GLU A 279 -6.66 -3.03 18.88
CA GLU A 279 -7.81 -3.71 19.48
C GLU A 279 -8.59 -2.82 20.46
N LYS A 280 -7.90 -1.97 21.23
CA LYS A 280 -8.56 -0.97 22.10
C LYS A 280 -9.41 0.03 21.31
N LEU A 281 -9.09 0.23 20.03
CA LEU A 281 -9.77 1.15 19.12
C LEU A 281 -10.77 0.45 18.20
N ASP A 282 -11.01 -0.86 18.39
CA ASP A 282 -11.82 -1.70 17.50
C ASP A 282 -11.40 -1.57 16.02
N LYS A 283 -10.08 -1.62 15.80
CA LYS A 283 -9.47 -1.29 14.52
C LYS A 283 -8.71 -2.47 13.93
N ASP A 284 -9.12 -2.86 12.72
CA ASP A 284 -8.32 -3.76 11.88
C ASP A 284 -7.12 -3.01 11.27
N VAL A 285 -5.92 -3.40 11.66
CA VAL A 285 -4.66 -2.84 11.17
C VAL A 285 -3.89 -3.80 10.28
N VAL A 286 -2.89 -3.30 9.56
CA VAL A 286 -2.00 -4.09 8.70
C VAL A 286 -0.54 -3.83 9.03
N ILE A 287 0.25 -4.90 9.10
CA ILE A 287 1.71 -4.83 9.16
C ILE A 287 2.26 -5.34 7.84
N VAL A 288 3.02 -4.51 7.14
CA VAL A 288 3.63 -4.85 5.84
C VAL A 288 5.13 -5.00 6.02
N ARG A 289 5.71 -6.00 5.35
CA ARG A 289 7.13 -6.32 5.43
C ARG A 289 7.74 -6.72 4.10
N LYS A 290 9.04 -6.47 3.95
CA LYS A 290 9.86 -7.07 2.91
C LYS A 290 10.26 -8.51 3.27
N GLN A 291 10.68 -9.27 2.26
CA GLN A 291 11.43 -10.53 2.39
C GLN A 291 10.78 -11.56 3.34
N HIS A 292 11.45 -11.95 4.42
CA HIS A 292 10.95 -12.91 5.41
C HIS A 292 11.02 -12.33 6.84
N ASP A 293 11.03 -11.01 6.96
CA ASP A 293 11.44 -10.31 8.18
C ASP A 293 10.42 -10.44 9.34
N LEU A 294 9.18 -10.84 9.03
CA LEU A 294 8.11 -11.22 9.95
C LEU A 294 7.32 -12.42 9.41
N PRO A 295 6.61 -13.20 10.26
CA PRO A 295 5.78 -14.31 9.81
C PRO A 295 4.62 -13.86 8.90
N LEU A 296 4.35 -14.61 7.83
CA LEU A 296 3.21 -14.38 6.93
C LEU A 296 1.84 -14.61 7.58
N SER A 297 1.80 -15.26 8.75
CA SER A 297 0.58 -15.46 9.52
C SER A 297 0.02 -14.17 10.13
N MET A 298 0.81 -13.11 10.20
CA MET A 298 0.42 -11.84 10.84
C MET A 298 0.84 -10.60 10.06
N SER A 299 1.44 -10.78 8.88
CA SER A 299 1.94 -9.69 8.06
C SER A 299 1.71 -9.91 6.57
N VAL A 300 1.60 -8.80 5.84
CA VAL A 300 1.49 -8.79 4.39
C VAL A 300 2.87 -8.67 3.78
N MET A 301 3.19 -9.56 2.84
CA MET A 301 4.41 -9.47 2.07
C MET A 301 4.34 -8.34 1.05
N ASP A 302 5.42 -7.57 0.97
CA ASP A 302 5.63 -6.54 -0.03
C ASP A 302 6.76 -6.92 -1.01
N LEU A 303 6.49 -6.79 -2.32
CA LEU A 303 7.43 -7.05 -3.41
C LEU A 303 7.96 -5.75 -4.00
N GLU A 304 9.22 -5.41 -3.72
CA GLU A 304 9.80 -4.16 -4.20
C GLU A 304 9.89 -4.08 -5.73
N LYS A 305 9.25 -3.05 -6.32
CA LYS A 305 9.29 -2.73 -7.76
C LYS A 305 9.08 -3.95 -8.66
N SER A 306 8.36 -4.94 -8.15
CA SER A 306 8.16 -6.25 -8.77
C SER A 306 6.79 -6.78 -8.36
N ARG A 307 6.30 -7.78 -9.07
CA ARG A 307 4.95 -8.30 -8.85
C ARG A 307 4.92 -9.79 -9.08
N LYS A 308 3.90 -10.46 -8.56
CA LYS A 308 3.71 -11.88 -8.84
C LYS A 308 3.35 -12.07 -10.32
N ASN A 309 3.87 -13.13 -10.92
CA ASN A 309 3.48 -13.63 -12.23
C ASN A 309 2.41 -14.73 -12.16
N VAL A 310 1.91 -15.01 -10.96
CA VAL A 310 0.83 -15.97 -10.63
C VAL A 310 -0.16 -15.33 -9.66
N ILE A 311 -1.37 -15.90 -9.52
CA ILE A 311 -2.32 -15.45 -8.49
C ILE A 311 -1.75 -15.75 -7.10
N GLY A 312 -1.76 -14.75 -6.21
CA GLY A 312 -1.36 -14.92 -4.82
C GLY A 312 -2.38 -15.73 -4.02
N THR A 313 -1.91 -16.72 -3.27
CA THR A 313 -2.75 -17.52 -2.34
C THR A 313 -3.21 -16.73 -1.12
N LYS A 314 -2.41 -15.74 -0.71
CA LYS A 314 -2.78 -14.67 0.23
C LYS A 314 -2.68 -13.32 -0.47
N THR A 315 -3.42 -12.34 0.02
CA THR A 315 -3.26 -10.96 -0.44
C THR A 315 -1.84 -10.48 -0.15
N TRP A 316 -1.25 -9.81 -1.13
CA TRP A 316 0.12 -9.30 -1.07
C TRP A 316 0.15 -7.84 -1.52
N MET A 317 1.22 -7.13 -1.19
CA MET A 317 1.47 -5.76 -1.61
C MET A 317 2.65 -5.70 -2.57
N THR A 318 2.69 -4.70 -3.44
CA THR A 318 3.93 -4.22 -4.03
C THR A 318 3.97 -2.71 -3.93
N ASP A 319 5.12 -2.18 -3.57
CA ASP A 319 5.48 -0.80 -3.77
C ASP A 319 6.13 -0.59 -5.15
N ALA A 320 5.64 0.44 -5.83
CA ALA A 320 6.21 0.93 -7.07
C ALA A 320 6.25 2.45 -7.06
N THR A 321 7.10 3.05 -7.89
CA THR A 321 7.18 4.52 -8.01
C THR A 321 6.66 5.02 -9.34
N ILE A 322 6.01 6.18 -9.30
CA ILE A 322 5.63 6.94 -10.49
C ILE A 322 6.85 7.32 -11.35
N SER A 323 8.02 7.43 -10.72
CA SER A 323 9.28 7.76 -11.38
C SER A 323 9.88 6.58 -12.16
N ASN A 324 10.67 6.86 -13.19
CA ASN A 324 11.51 5.85 -13.86
C ASN A 324 12.87 5.65 -13.18
N GLU A 325 13.22 6.48 -12.21
CA GLU A 325 14.60 6.62 -11.73
C GLU A 325 14.72 6.41 -10.21
N SER A 326 14.05 7.24 -9.40
CA SER A 326 14.25 7.34 -7.95
C SER A 326 12.93 7.29 -7.18
N TRP A 327 12.97 6.96 -5.88
CA TRP A 327 11.82 7.13 -5.01
C TRP A 327 11.64 8.59 -4.58
N SER A 328 12.72 9.28 -4.23
CA SER A 328 12.69 10.72 -3.93
C SER A 328 12.88 11.61 -5.15
N TYR A 329 12.59 12.90 -4.98
CA TYR A 329 12.75 13.90 -6.04
C TYR A 329 14.22 14.13 -6.39
N LYS A 330 14.49 14.19 -7.71
CA LYS A 330 15.71 14.77 -8.28
C LYS A 330 15.33 15.73 -9.41
N ASP A 331 16.25 16.63 -9.74
CA ASP A 331 16.07 17.53 -10.87
C ASP A 331 15.82 16.73 -12.16
N ASN A 332 14.82 17.18 -12.93
CA ASN A 332 14.38 16.56 -14.18
C ASN A 332 13.92 15.09 -14.05
N LEU A 333 13.39 14.69 -12.88
CA LEU A 333 12.84 13.35 -12.64
C LEU A 333 11.82 12.95 -13.71
N LYS A 334 12.12 11.86 -14.43
CA LYS A 334 11.22 11.30 -15.44
C LYS A 334 10.15 10.44 -14.79
N VAL A 335 8.90 10.61 -15.21
CA VAL A 335 7.75 9.83 -14.72
C VAL A 335 7.27 8.83 -15.77
N LYS A 336 6.70 7.73 -15.32
CA LYS A 336 5.96 6.77 -16.15
C LYS A 336 4.68 7.44 -16.69
N SER A 337 4.13 6.89 -17.77
CA SER A 337 2.83 7.34 -18.27
C SER A 337 1.71 6.89 -17.33
N SER A 338 0.59 7.63 -17.31
CA SER A 338 -0.61 7.21 -16.56
C SER A 338 -1.14 5.86 -17.02
N THR A 339 -1.02 5.53 -18.31
CA THR A 339 -1.35 4.21 -18.86
C THR A 339 -0.49 3.10 -18.25
N ASP A 340 0.83 3.30 -18.14
CA ASP A 340 1.72 2.28 -17.55
C ASP A 340 1.39 2.02 -16.07
N ILE A 341 1.10 3.09 -15.31
CA ILE A 341 0.72 2.96 -13.90
C ILE A 341 -0.64 2.28 -13.76
N LEU A 342 -1.62 2.66 -14.58
CA LEU A 342 -2.94 2.04 -14.57
C LEU A 342 -2.86 0.56 -14.94
N HIS A 343 -2.10 0.22 -15.96
CA HIS A 343 -1.88 -1.16 -16.37
C HIS A 343 -1.20 -1.99 -15.27
N MET A 344 -0.22 -1.41 -14.59
CA MET A 344 0.40 -2.03 -13.43
C MET A 344 -0.63 -2.33 -12.33
N LEU A 345 -1.49 -1.37 -12.00
CA LEU A 345 -2.56 -1.56 -11.02
C LEU A 345 -3.50 -2.72 -11.43
N ILE A 346 -4.00 -2.70 -12.66
CA ILE A 346 -4.93 -3.72 -13.19
C ILE A 346 -4.31 -5.13 -13.09
N ASP A 347 -3.04 -5.27 -13.48
CA ASP A 347 -2.33 -6.55 -13.43
C ASP A 347 -2.13 -7.03 -11.99
N ILE A 348 -1.74 -6.14 -11.07
CA ILE A 348 -1.57 -6.46 -9.64
C ILE A 348 -2.89 -6.95 -9.04
N VAL A 349 -4.00 -6.24 -9.30
CA VAL A 349 -5.31 -6.54 -8.73
C VAL A 349 -5.82 -7.91 -9.20
N SER A 350 -5.64 -8.24 -10.49
CA SER A 350 -6.00 -9.56 -11.04
C SER A 350 -5.27 -10.74 -10.41
N LYS A 351 -4.18 -10.49 -9.68
CA LYS A 351 -3.35 -11.50 -9.02
C LYS A 351 -3.45 -11.46 -7.50
N ASN A 352 -4.56 -10.92 -6.98
CA ASN A 352 -4.82 -10.79 -5.55
C ASN A 352 -3.83 -9.84 -4.84
N GLY A 353 -3.35 -8.81 -5.54
CA GLY A 353 -2.39 -7.84 -5.01
C GLY A 353 -3.00 -6.47 -4.70
N VAL A 354 -2.26 -5.68 -3.92
CA VAL A 354 -2.49 -4.27 -3.61
C VAL A 354 -1.27 -3.46 -4.08
N LEU A 355 -1.50 -2.36 -4.79
CA LEU A 355 -0.45 -1.44 -5.22
C LEU A 355 -0.28 -0.31 -4.19
N LEU A 356 0.95 -0.12 -3.72
CA LEU A 356 1.39 1.07 -2.99
C LEU A 356 2.23 1.94 -3.94
N LEU A 357 1.64 3.03 -4.44
CA LEU A 357 2.30 3.90 -5.41
C LEU A 357 3.04 5.05 -4.71
N ASN A 358 4.35 5.15 -4.93
CA ASN A 358 5.16 6.28 -4.49
C ASN A 358 5.03 7.49 -5.43
N VAL A 359 4.92 8.68 -4.83
CA VAL A 359 5.25 9.96 -5.47
C VAL A 359 6.49 10.60 -4.85
N SER A 360 7.09 11.55 -5.56
CA SER A 360 8.38 12.16 -5.25
C SER A 360 8.24 13.69 -5.16
N PRO A 361 7.75 14.23 -4.02
CA PRO A 361 7.62 15.67 -3.80
C PRO A 361 8.97 16.38 -3.71
N MET A 362 9.02 17.64 -4.13
CA MET A 362 10.19 18.50 -3.95
C MET A 362 10.36 18.88 -2.47
N ALA A 363 11.57 19.22 -2.01
CA ALA A 363 11.84 19.61 -0.61
C ALA A 363 10.93 20.71 -0.06
N ASN A 364 10.44 21.61 -0.91
CA ASN A 364 9.52 22.67 -0.51
C ASN A 364 8.06 22.21 -0.32
N GLY A 365 7.72 20.95 -0.63
CA GLY A 365 6.38 20.38 -0.46
C GLY A 365 5.47 20.45 -1.68
N ILE A 366 5.97 20.88 -2.85
CA ILE A 366 5.22 20.75 -4.10
C ILE A 366 5.38 19.33 -4.66
N ILE A 367 4.27 18.70 -5.03
CA ILE A 367 4.28 17.53 -5.93
C ILE A 367 4.41 18.06 -7.38
N PRO A 368 5.44 17.65 -8.14
CA PRO A 368 5.63 18.13 -9.51
C PRO A 368 4.41 17.88 -10.42
N LYS A 369 4.08 18.85 -11.28
CA LYS A 369 2.90 18.81 -12.17
C LYS A 369 2.82 17.57 -13.06
N ASN A 370 3.95 17.01 -13.49
CA ASN A 370 3.98 15.78 -14.28
C ASN A 370 3.50 14.56 -13.46
N GLN A 371 3.80 14.51 -12.16
CA GLN A 371 3.29 13.50 -11.24
C GLN A 371 1.81 13.73 -10.95
N GLU A 372 1.39 14.98 -10.66
CA GLU A 372 -0.01 15.33 -10.44
C GLU A 372 -0.88 14.93 -11.64
N LYS A 373 -0.46 15.29 -12.86
CA LYS A 373 -1.15 14.94 -14.10
C LYS A 373 -1.32 13.43 -14.24
N CYS A 374 -0.25 12.66 -14.02
CA CYS A 374 -0.30 11.20 -14.12
C CYS A 374 -1.29 10.59 -13.10
N LEU A 375 -1.29 11.07 -11.85
CA LEU A 375 -2.24 10.65 -10.82
C LEU A 375 -3.70 10.98 -11.18
N LEU A 376 -3.95 12.20 -11.66
CA LEU A 376 -5.30 12.64 -12.03
C LEU A 376 -5.85 11.88 -13.25
N GLU A 377 -5.01 11.60 -14.24
CA GLU A 377 -5.41 10.81 -15.42
C GLU A 377 -5.74 9.35 -15.06
N MET A 378 -4.98 8.73 -14.14
CA MET A 378 -5.30 7.41 -13.60
C MET A 378 -6.60 7.47 -12.78
N GLY A 379 -6.74 8.48 -11.93
CA GLY A 379 -7.92 8.72 -11.11
C GLY A 379 -9.20 8.85 -11.92
N ALA A 380 -9.16 9.59 -13.03
CA ALA A 380 -10.31 9.73 -13.94
C ALA A 380 -10.78 8.38 -14.52
N TRP A 381 -9.86 7.46 -14.81
CA TRP A 381 -10.21 6.11 -15.24
C TRP A 381 -10.85 5.31 -14.08
N LEU A 382 -10.28 5.40 -12.88
CA LEU A 382 -10.78 4.71 -11.68
C LEU A 382 -12.14 5.23 -11.22
N GLU A 383 -12.47 6.50 -11.46
CA GLU A 383 -13.80 7.05 -11.22
C GLU A 383 -14.85 6.38 -12.12
N LYS A 384 -14.52 6.17 -13.40
CA LYS A 384 -15.43 5.56 -14.38
C LYS A 384 -15.54 4.03 -14.24
N TYR A 385 -14.43 3.35 -13.91
CA TYR A 385 -14.33 1.89 -13.99
C TYR A 385 -13.91 1.22 -12.67
N GLY A 386 -13.92 1.96 -11.56
CA GLY A 386 -13.47 1.47 -10.26
C GLY A 386 -14.24 0.26 -9.74
N GLU A 387 -15.45 0.00 -10.23
CA GLU A 387 -16.20 -1.23 -9.92
C GLU A 387 -15.45 -2.51 -10.32
N ALA A 388 -14.61 -2.45 -11.37
CA ALA A 388 -13.78 -3.57 -11.82
C ALA A 388 -12.46 -3.72 -11.04
N ILE A 389 -12.21 -2.85 -10.05
CA ILE A 389 -10.98 -2.82 -9.25
C ILE A 389 -11.31 -2.94 -7.76
N TYR A 390 -12.07 -2.00 -7.21
CA TYR A 390 -12.29 -1.90 -5.77
C TYR A 390 -13.26 -2.97 -5.28
N GLY A 391 -12.83 -3.68 -4.24
CA GLY A 391 -13.58 -4.79 -3.66
C GLY A 391 -13.76 -6.01 -4.57
N THR A 392 -13.01 -6.10 -5.68
CA THR A 392 -12.99 -7.31 -6.48
C THR A 392 -11.97 -8.32 -5.95
N GLU A 393 -12.10 -9.56 -6.37
CA GLU A 393 -11.11 -10.62 -6.15
C GLU A 393 -10.45 -11.02 -7.48
N ALA A 394 -9.36 -11.77 -7.40
CA ALA A 394 -8.82 -12.45 -8.56
C ALA A 394 -9.83 -13.50 -9.03
N TRP A 395 -10.08 -13.58 -10.34
CA TRP A 395 -10.84 -14.71 -10.88
C TRP A 395 -9.97 -15.98 -10.87
N TYR A 396 -10.50 -17.12 -11.33
CA TYR A 396 -9.73 -18.38 -11.30
C TYR A 396 -8.43 -18.31 -12.13
N THR A 397 -8.38 -17.40 -13.11
CA THR A 397 -7.19 -16.99 -13.86
C THR A 397 -7.03 -15.46 -13.78
N PHE A 398 -5.80 -14.97 -13.75
CA PHE A 398 -5.54 -13.53 -13.69
C PHE A 398 -5.74 -12.83 -15.03
N GLY A 399 -5.63 -13.57 -16.14
CA GLY A 399 -5.62 -12.95 -17.47
C GLY A 399 -5.15 -13.86 -18.59
N GLU A 400 -5.16 -13.29 -19.79
CA GLU A 400 -4.63 -13.88 -21.01
C GLU A 400 -3.94 -12.80 -21.85
N GLY A 401 -3.14 -13.21 -22.83
CA GLY A 401 -2.42 -12.29 -23.70
C GLY A 401 -0.93 -12.61 -23.87
N PRO A 402 -0.26 -11.89 -24.78
CA PRO A 402 1.13 -12.13 -25.14
C PRO A 402 2.12 -11.65 -24.08
N THR A 403 1.77 -10.68 -23.24
CA THR A 403 2.71 -10.06 -22.30
C THR A 403 3.00 -11.02 -21.15
N LYS A 404 4.27 -11.44 -21.06
CA LYS A 404 4.79 -12.30 -20.00
C LYS A 404 5.59 -11.49 -19.00
N GLU A 405 5.54 -11.93 -17.77
CA GLU A 405 6.22 -11.29 -16.67
C GLU A 405 7.34 -12.17 -16.13
N PRO A 406 8.44 -11.57 -15.67
CA PRO A 406 9.48 -12.32 -14.98
C PRO A 406 8.95 -12.79 -13.62
N GLU A 407 9.74 -13.64 -12.96
CA GLU A 407 9.46 -14.05 -11.59
C GLU A 407 9.46 -12.85 -10.63
N GLY A 408 8.52 -12.85 -9.69
CA GLY A 408 8.34 -11.78 -8.70
C GLY A 408 9.45 -11.76 -7.67
N HIS A 409 10.50 -10.99 -7.95
CA HIS A 409 11.62 -10.75 -7.03
C HIS A 409 12.24 -9.38 -7.33
N PHE A 410 12.76 -8.70 -6.30
CA PHE A 410 13.39 -7.39 -6.47
C PHE A 410 14.53 -7.42 -7.49
N GLY A 411 15.31 -8.52 -7.56
CA GLY A 411 16.36 -8.69 -8.58
C GLY A 411 15.88 -8.54 -10.03
N ASN A 412 14.59 -8.74 -10.28
CA ASN A 412 13.96 -8.61 -11.59
C ASN A 412 13.28 -7.25 -11.83
N HIS A 413 13.39 -6.27 -10.93
CA HIS A 413 12.72 -4.98 -11.05
C HIS A 413 13.01 -4.30 -12.41
N LYS A 414 14.25 -4.35 -12.91
CA LYS A 414 14.61 -3.78 -14.22
C LYS A 414 13.84 -4.41 -15.38
N ALA A 415 13.48 -5.69 -15.28
CA ALA A 415 12.66 -6.36 -16.27
C ALA A 415 11.19 -5.94 -16.14
N PHE A 416 10.66 -5.82 -14.92
CA PHE A 416 9.32 -5.28 -14.68
C PHE A 416 9.14 -3.85 -15.21
N HIS A 417 10.16 -3.00 -15.06
CA HIS A 417 10.17 -1.63 -15.60
C HIS A 417 10.01 -1.56 -17.13
N LYS A 418 10.37 -2.63 -17.85
CA LYS A 418 10.29 -2.70 -19.32
C LYS A 418 8.97 -3.25 -19.83
N ILE A 419 8.11 -3.78 -18.96
CA ILE A 419 6.85 -4.40 -19.39
C ILE A 419 5.93 -3.34 -19.97
N LYS A 420 5.39 -3.64 -21.15
CA LYS A 420 4.36 -2.87 -21.84
C LYS A 420 3.24 -3.81 -22.22
N TYR A 421 2.05 -3.54 -21.72
CA TYR A 421 0.85 -4.26 -22.12
C TYR A 421 0.27 -3.64 -23.39
N CYS A 422 -0.59 -4.41 -24.05
CA CYS A 422 -1.29 -3.97 -25.25
C CYS A 422 -2.75 -4.44 -25.22
N ASN A 423 -3.52 -4.02 -26.22
CA ASN A 423 -4.92 -4.40 -26.38
C ASN A 423 -5.17 -5.90 -26.67
N LYS A 424 -4.13 -6.74 -26.65
CA LYS A 424 -4.21 -8.21 -26.65
C LYS A 424 -4.06 -8.82 -25.26
N ASP A 425 -3.72 -8.01 -24.26
CA ASP A 425 -3.65 -8.41 -22.87
C ASP A 425 -4.99 -8.11 -22.20
N ILE A 426 -5.54 -9.12 -21.55
CA ILE A 426 -6.76 -9.03 -20.75
C ILE A 426 -6.42 -9.43 -19.32
N ARG A 427 -6.98 -8.70 -18.36
CA ARG A 427 -6.92 -9.04 -16.94
C ARG A 427 -8.29 -9.21 -16.36
N TYR A 428 -8.42 -10.19 -15.47
CA TYR A 428 -9.69 -10.59 -14.90
C TYR A 428 -9.77 -10.26 -13.42
N THR A 429 -10.90 -9.70 -13.03
CA THR A 429 -11.32 -9.54 -11.64
C THR A 429 -12.77 -10.02 -11.51
N THR A 430 -13.22 -10.31 -10.29
CA THR A 430 -14.60 -10.79 -10.06
C THR A 430 -15.20 -10.18 -8.80
N LYS A 431 -16.51 -9.89 -8.83
CA LYS A 431 -17.30 -9.39 -7.70
C LYS A 431 -18.79 -9.58 -7.94
N ASP A 432 -19.54 -10.05 -6.93
CA ASP A 432 -21.01 -10.10 -6.93
C ASP A 432 -21.62 -10.70 -8.23
N TYR A 433 -21.17 -11.90 -8.62
CA TYR A 433 -21.58 -12.57 -9.87
C TYR A 433 -21.27 -11.79 -11.16
N ASN A 434 -20.29 -10.89 -11.12
CA ASN A 434 -19.72 -10.24 -12.29
C ASN A 434 -18.25 -10.62 -12.43
N ILE A 435 -17.87 -11.01 -13.65
CA ILE A 435 -16.48 -11.12 -14.07
C ILE A 435 -16.18 -9.89 -14.92
N TYR A 436 -15.09 -9.20 -14.61
CA TYR A 436 -14.64 -8.05 -15.39
C TYR A 436 -13.42 -8.47 -16.23
N GLY A 437 -13.56 -8.38 -17.56
CA GLY A 437 -12.44 -8.52 -18.49
C GLY A 437 -11.91 -7.14 -18.87
N ILE A 438 -10.68 -6.82 -18.48
CA ILE A 438 -10.07 -5.50 -18.68
C ILE A 438 -9.02 -5.59 -19.80
N ILE A 439 -9.34 -5.03 -20.97
CA ILE A 439 -8.44 -4.99 -22.13
C ILE A 439 -7.42 -3.87 -21.91
N MET A 440 -6.13 -4.19 -21.90
CA MET A 440 -5.04 -3.28 -21.53
C MET A 440 -4.51 -2.45 -22.71
N GLY A 441 -5.39 -1.67 -23.33
CA GLY A 441 -5.03 -0.71 -24.38
C GLY A 441 -6.22 -0.33 -25.26
N ALA A 442 -6.00 0.62 -26.16
CA ALA A 442 -7.01 1.06 -27.12
C ALA A 442 -7.53 -0.10 -27.98
N THR A 443 -8.85 -0.29 -27.97
CA THR A 443 -9.55 -1.32 -28.75
C THR A 443 -9.62 -0.97 -30.23
N VAL A 444 -9.85 -1.97 -31.09
CA VAL A 444 -10.17 -1.73 -32.51
C VAL A 444 -11.70 -1.76 -32.68
N PRO A 445 -12.33 -0.69 -33.19
CA PRO A 445 -13.78 -0.65 -33.37
C PRO A 445 -14.34 -1.80 -34.18
N ASN A 446 -15.53 -2.30 -33.81
CA ASN A 446 -16.25 -3.41 -34.45
C ASN A 446 -15.49 -4.74 -34.53
N LYS A 447 -14.29 -4.84 -33.94
CA LYS A 447 -13.51 -6.06 -33.96
C LYS A 447 -14.10 -7.08 -33.01
N GLU A 448 -14.25 -8.31 -33.47
CA GLU A 448 -14.54 -9.43 -32.59
C GLU A 448 -13.28 -9.86 -31.83
N ILE A 449 -13.43 -10.07 -30.53
CA ILE A 449 -12.42 -10.65 -29.67
C ILE A 449 -12.92 -11.97 -29.09
N LEU A 450 -11.99 -12.86 -28.77
CA LEU A 450 -12.25 -14.15 -28.15
C LEU A 450 -11.58 -14.20 -26.78
N LEU A 451 -12.39 -14.40 -25.75
CA LEU A 451 -11.91 -14.63 -24.39
C LEU A 451 -11.81 -16.14 -24.14
N THR A 452 -10.61 -16.68 -24.32
CA THR A 452 -10.36 -18.13 -24.28
C THR A 452 -10.49 -18.71 -22.87
N SER A 453 -10.40 -17.87 -21.84
CA SER A 453 -10.62 -18.25 -20.45
C SER A 453 -12.04 -18.77 -20.18
N PHE A 454 -13.00 -18.50 -21.05
CA PHE A 454 -14.37 -19.05 -20.95
C PHE A 454 -14.54 -20.41 -21.67
N ALA A 455 -13.49 -20.95 -22.29
CA ALA A 455 -13.55 -22.27 -22.93
C ALA A 455 -13.61 -23.40 -21.90
N LYS A 456 -14.42 -24.44 -22.16
CA LYS A 456 -14.61 -25.58 -21.23
C LYS A 456 -13.32 -26.31 -20.85
N LYS A 457 -12.30 -26.30 -21.71
CA LYS A 457 -10.98 -26.90 -21.41
C LYS A 457 -10.15 -26.11 -20.37
N ASN A 458 -10.47 -24.83 -20.16
CA ASN A 458 -9.70 -23.91 -19.34
C ASN A 458 -10.35 -23.62 -17.99
N ILE A 459 -11.68 -23.74 -17.90
CA ILE A 459 -12.46 -23.51 -16.68
C ILE A 459 -13.02 -24.83 -16.17
N LYS A 460 -12.91 -25.09 -14.87
CA LYS A 460 -13.38 -26.34 -14.26
C LYS A 460 -14.91 -26.44 -14.27
N ASP A 461 -15.57 -25.34 -13.93
CA ASP A 461 -17.02 -25.27 -13.84
C ASP A 461 -17.58 -24.42 -14.97
N THR A 462 -18.67 -24.89 -15.59
CA THR A 462 -19.28 -24.13 -16.69
C THR A 462 -19.99 -22.91 -16.12
N VAL A 463 -19.54 -21.73 -16.52
CA VAL A 463 -20.15 -20.46 -16.13
C VAL A 463 -21.31 -20.15 -17.08
N ARG A 464 -22.52 -19.99 -16.53
CA ARG A 464 -23.67 -19.54 -17.30
C ARG A 464 -23.68 -18.01 -17.35
N ILE A 465 -23.40 -17.47 -18.53
CA ILE A 465 -23.39 -16.03 -18.79
C ILE A 465 -24.83 -15.55 -19.03
N GLU A 466 -25.27 -14.57 -18.25
CA GLU A 466 -26.58 -13.91 -18.41
C GLU A 466 -26.51 -12.74 -19.38
N SER A 467 -25.45 -11.93 -19.28
CA SER A 467 -25.26 -10.76 -20.12
C SER A 467 -23.80 -10.33 -20.19
N VAL A 468 -23.43 -9.76 -21.33
CA VAL A 468 -22.15 -9.08 -21.52
C VAL A 468 -22.42 -7.62 -21.89
N SER A 469 -21.68 -6.70 -21.29
CA SER A 469 -21.73 -5.27 -21.56
C SER A 469 -20.32 -4.67 -21.50
N ILE A 470 -20.14 -3.52 -22.13
CA ILE A 470 -18.88 -2.75 -22.04
C ILE A 470 -19.17 -1.50 -21.23
N LEU A 471 -18.48 -1.33 -20.11
CA LEU A 471 -18.71 -0.20 -19.22
C LEU A 471 -18.40 1.12 -19.94
N GLY A 472 -19.21 2.14 -19.68
CA GLY A 472 -19.04 3.46 -20.30
C GLY A 472 -19.41 3.52 -21.78
N ASN A 473 -20.18 2.55 -22.27
CA ASN A 473 -20.71 2.48 -23.63
C ASN A 473 -22.17 2.03 -23.60
N ASP A 474 -23.04 2.76 -24.31
CA ASP A 474 -24.48 2.48 -24.35
C ASP A 474 -24.89 1.55 -25.51
N GLU A 475 -23.98 1.27 -26.44
CA GLU A 475 -24.26 0.33 -27.54
C GLU A 475 -24.47 -1.08 -26.99
N LYS A 476 -25.52 -1.76 -27.49
CA LYS A 476 -25.77 -3.17 -27.17
C LYS A 476 -24.57 -4.01 -27.61
N THR A 477 -23.96 -4.72 -26.67
CA THR A 477 -22.84 -5.62 -26.96
C THR A 477 -23.34 -6.91 -27.60
N GLU A 478 -22.89 -7.21 -28.82
CA GLU A 478 -23.10 -8.52 -29.47
C GLU A 478 -22.09 -9.52 -28.90
N TRP A 479 -22.56 -10.67 -28.43
CA TRP A 479 -21.71 -11.71 -27.87
C TRP A 479 -22.30 -13.11 -28.08
N SER A 480 -21.44 -14.12 -28.08
CA SER A 480 -21.83 -15.54 -28.11
C SER A 480 -20.81 -16.39 -27.36
N ILE A 481 -21.24 -17.52 -26.81
CA ILE A 481 -20.34 -18.48 -26.15
C ILE A 481 -20.15 -19.69 -27.05
N ASP A 482 -18.91 -19.97 -27.43
CA ASP A 482 -18.51 -21.24 -28.02
C ASP A 482 -17.87 -22.10 -26.92
N ILE A 483 -18.43 -23.29 -26.66
CA ILE A 483 -17.98 -24.13 -25.54
C ILE A 483 -16.52 -24.61 -25.69
N LYS A 484 -16.00 -24.69 -26.92
CA LYS A 484 -14.64 -25.13 -27.23
C LYS A 484 -13.67 -23.96 -27.26
N GLU A 485 -14.08 -22.83 -27.84
CA GLU A 485 -13.20 -21.68 -28.08
C GLU A 485 -13.24 -20.63 -26.98
N GLY A 486 -14.40 -20.38 -26.36
CA GLY A 486 -14.61 -19.37 -25.33
C GLY A 486 -15.66 -18.32 -25.71
N LEU A 487 -15.63 -17.18 -25.03
CA LEU A 487 -16.62 -16.10 -25.17
C LEU A 487 -16.20 -15.14 -26.29
N LYS A 488 -17.01 -15.05 -27.34
CA LYS A 488 -16.85 -14.12 -28.46
C LYS A 488 -17.61 -12.83 -28.18
N ILE A 489 -16.96 -11.69 -28.36
CA ILE A 489 -17.53 -10.36 -28.08
C ILE A 489 -17.17 -9.43 -29.22
N LYS A 490 -18.16 -8.77 -29.80
CA LYS A 490 -17.94 -7.68 -30.76
C LYS A 490 -17.73 -6.37 -30.01
N LEU A 491 -16.59 -5.74 -30.23
CA LEU A 491 -16.26 -4.46 -29.63
C LEU A 491 -17.10 -3.32 -30.25
N PRO A 492 -17.30 -2.20 -29.55
CA PRO A 492 -18.19 -1.13 -29.97
C PRO A 492 -17.73 -0.44 -31.26
N SER A 493 -18.61 0.38 -31.84
CA SER A 493 -18.32 1.13 -33.07
C SER A 493 -17.27 2.23 -32.90
N LYS A 494 -16.92 2.57 -31.64
CA LYS A 494 -15.93 3.57 -31.25
C LYS A 494 -15.02 3.05 -30.14
N ILE A 495 -13.85 3.66 -30.01
CA ILE A 495 -12.95 3.42 -28.88
C ILE A 495 -13.60 4.03 -27.63
N VAL A 496 -13.86 3.19 -26.63
CA VAL A 496 -14.51 3.61 -25.36
C VAL A 496 -13.50 4.27 -24.42
N ASP A 497 -12.28 3.77 -24.41
CA ASP A 497 -11.16 4.30 -23.63
C ASP A 497 -9.82 3.93 -24.27
N GLU A 498 -8.90 4.89 -24.34
CA GLU A 498 -7.58 4.72 -24.94
C GLU A 498 -6.61 3.92 -24.06
N LYS A 499 -6.82 3.91 -22.74
CA LYS A 499 -5.92 3.26 -21.78
C LYS A 499 -6.34 1.83 -21.51
N ALA A 500 -7.61 1.61 -21.16
CA ALA A 500 -8.15 0.28 -20.92
C ALA A 500 -9.68 0.25 -21.01
N THR A 501 -10.23 -0.78 -21.66
CA THR A 501 -11.67 -0.99 -21.83
C THR A 501 -12.14 -2.12 -20.93
N VAL A 502 -13.25 -1.92 -20.20
CA VAL A 502 -13.79 -2.91 -19.25
C VAL A 502 -15.04 -3.58 -19.80
N ILE A 503 -14.98 -4.90 -19.92
CA ILE A 503 -16.10 -5.78 -20.23
C ILE A 503 -16.67 -6.29 -18.91
N LYS A 504 -17.96 -6.09 -18.66
CA LYS A 504 -18.68 -6.66 -17.53
C LYS A 504 -19.51 -7.86 -18.00
N ILE A 505 -19.22 -9.02 -17.42
CA ILE A 505 -19.82 -10.32 -17.75
C ILE A 505 -20.60 -10.77 -16.51
N LYS A 506 -21.93 -10.68 -16.57
CA LYS A 506 -22.81 -11.12 -15.49
C LYS A 506 -23.06 -12.62 -15.63
N ILE A 507 -22.94 -13.34 -14.52
CA ILE A 507 -23.14 -14.79 -14.46
C ILE A 507 -24.30 -15.12 -13.53
N SER A 508 -24.93 -16.28 -13.71
CA SER A 508 -25.96 -16.74 -12.77
C SER A 508 -25.33 -17.26 -11.48
N ALA A 509 -26.08 -17.15 -10.39
CA ALA A 509 -25.69 -17.67 -9.08
C ALA A 509 -25.59 -19.20 -9.03
#